data_AF-A0A8J5R1L6-F1
#
_entry.id   AF-A0A8J5R1L6-F1
#
_cell.length_a   1.000
_cell.length_b   1.000
_cell.length_c   1.000
_cell.angle_alpha   90.00
_cell.angle_beta   90.00
_cell.angle_gamma   90.00
#
_symmetry.space_group_name_H-M   'P 1'
#
loop_
_entity.id
_entity.type
_entity.pdbx_description
1 polymer ?
#
loop_
_entity_poly.entity_id
_entity_poly.type
_entity_poly.pdbx_seq_one_letter_code
_entity_poly.pdbx_strand_id
1 'polypeptide(L)'
;MNRERKSTKRKHRRDDGKGVIKRPEDFVREFCNKELDFIKMRTRLKVHKLPPAESLSSKLIFAIRISSTTDLHPQMRKILGRPQLT
;
A
#
# COMPACT_ATOMS: atom_id res chain seq x y z
N MET A 1 -0.09 40.44 22.45
CA MET A 1 -1.15 39.42 22.66
C MET A 1 -1.83 38.92 21.37
N ASN A 2 -2.21 39.76 20.39
CA ASN A 2 -2.99 39.32 19.21
C ASN A 2 -2.17 38.51 18.17
N ARG A 3 -0.85 38.73 18.09
CA ARG A 3 0.06 38.06 17.12
C ARG A 3 0.23 36.56 17.42
N GLU A 4 0.27 36.21 18.69
CA GLU A 4 0.42 34.85 19.20
C GLU A 4 -0.86 34.02 19.07
N ARG A 5 -2.02 34.67 19.28
CA ARG A 5 -3.33 34.05 19.01
C ARG A 5 -3.56 33.74 17.52
N LYS A 6 -2.96 34.51 16.61
CA LYS A 6 -3.00 34.25 15.16
C LYS A 6 -2.06 33.12 14.74
N SER A 7 -0.91 32.95 15.40
CA SER A 7 0.02 31.85 15.10
C SER A 7 -0.50 30.51 15.59
N THR A 8 -1.13 30.46 16.77
CA THR A 8 -1.73 29.23 17.32
C THR A 8 -2.93 28.75 16.50
N LYS A 9 -3.83 29.64 16.06
CA LYS A 9 -4.92 29.30 15.13
C LYS A 9 -4.42 28.78 13.77
N ARG A 10 -3.29 29.31 13.27
CA ARG A 10 -2.65 28.82 12.03
C ARG A 10 -1.98 27.45 12.21
N LYS A 11 -1.41 27.17 13.38
CA LYS A 11 -0.87 25.84 13.74
C LYS A 11 -1.99 24.81 13.86
N HIS A 12 -3.07 25.15 14.56
CA HIS A 12 -4.22 24.25 14.73
C HIS A 12 -4.83 23.85 13.38
N ARG A 13 -5.05 24.81 12.47
CA ARG A 13 -5.50 24.50 11.09
C ARG A 13 -4.55 23.60 10.28
N ARG A 14 -3.25 23.57 10.59
CA ARG A 14 -2.27 22.66 9.95
C ARG A 14 -2.31 21.26 10.58
N ASP A 15 -2.60 21.17 11.88
CA ASP A 15 -2.77 19.91 12.60
C ASP A 15 -4.16 19.29 12.38
N ASP A 16 -5.21 20.08 12.20
CA ASP A 16 -6.58 19.62 11.90
C ASP A 16 -6.69 19.00 10.49
N GLY A 17 -5.72 19.28 9.61
CA GLY A 17 -5.54 18.61 8.32
C GLY A 17 -4.88 17.23 8.42
N LYS A 18 -4.52 16.75 9.62
CA LYS A 18 -4.12 15.35 9.89
C LYS A 18 -5.33 14.40 9.94
N GLY A 19 -6.38 14.70 9.20
CA GLY A 19 -7.57 13.86 9.14
C GLY A 19 -7.27 12.60 8.36
N VAL A 20 -7.08 11.46 9.06
CA VAL A 20 -7.22 10.04 8.64
C VAL A 20 -6.36 9.54 7.44
N ILE A 21 -6.03 10.41 6.49
CA ILE A 21 -5.33 10.14 5.24
C ILE A 21 -3.97 10.82 5.33
N LYS A 22 -2.91 10.02 5.20
CA LYS A 22 -1.53 10.53 5.21
C LYS A 22 -1.31 11.47 4.03
N ARG A 23 -0.43 12.46 4.21
CA ARG A 23 0.02 13.28 3.08
C ARG A 23 0.71 12.38 2.04
N PRO A 24 0.57 12.66 0.74
CA PRO A 24 1.21 11.86 -0.30
C PRO A 24 2.71 11.70 -0.11
N GLU A 25 3.40 12.75 0.33
CA GLU A 25 4.86 12.73 0.55
C GLU A 25 5.24 11.77 1.69
N ASP A 26 4.45 11.76 2.76
CA ASP A 26 4.64 10.86 3.89
C ASP A 26 4.36 9.41 3.48
N PHE A 27 3.31 9.18 2.67
CA PHE A 27 3.01 7.86 2.11
C PHE A 27 4.15 7.32 1.25
N VAL A 28 4.66 8.12 0.31
CA VAL A 28 5.78 7.74 -0.55
C VAL A 28 7.01 7.44 0.28
N ARG A 29 7.34 8.30 1.25
CA ARG A 29 8.50 8.10 2.14
C ARG A 29 8.38 6.79 2.91
N GLU A 30 7.22 6.50 3.50
CA GLU A 30 7.00 5.25 4.23
C GLU A 30 7.10 4.02 3.34
N PHE A 31 6.55 4.08 2.12
CA PHE A 31 6.64 2.99 1.16
C PHE A 31 8.10 2.72 0.76
N CYS A 32 8.84 3.76 0.38
CA CYS A 32 10.26 3.65 0.01
C CYS A 32 11.11 3.13 1.17
N ASN A 33 10.85 3.57 2.40
CA ASN A 33 11.58 3.10 3.58
C ASN A 33 11.36 1.59 3.82
N LYS A 34 10.12 1.11 3.68
CA LYS A 34 9.80 -0.32 3.81
C LYS A 34 10.52 -1.17 2.76
N GLU A 35 10.53 -0.71 1.51
CA GLU A 35 11.25 -1.38 0.42
C GLU A 35 12.76 -1.41 0.69
N LEU A 36 13.33 -0.29 1.12
CA LEU A 36 14.76 -0.19 1.45
C LEU A 36 15.15 -1.15 2.59
N ASP A 37 14.33 -1.23 3.64
CA ASP A 37 14.54 -2.13 4.77
C ASP A 37 14.48 -3.60 4.33
N PHE A 38 13.53 -3.95 3.44
CA PHE A 38 13.43 -5.29 2.88
C PHE A 38 14.69 -5.68 2.09
N ILE A 39 15.18 -4.78 1.23
CA ILE A 39 16.42 -4.99 0.46
C ILE A 39 17.61 -5.19 1.40
N LYS A 40 17.77 -4.33 2.42
CA LYS A 40 18.85 -4.44 3.40
C LYS A 40 18.80 -5.75 4.17
N MET A 41 17.61 -6.16 4.61
CA MET A 41 17.40 -7.46 5.26
C MET A 41 17.84 -8.60 4.35
N ARG A 42 17.40 -8.60 3.08
CA ARG A 42 17.74 -9.65 2.11
C ARG A 42 19.24 -9.74 1.86
N THR A 43 19.92 -8.59 1.74
CA THR A 43 21.37 -8.52 1.62
C THR A 43 22.08 -9.08 2.85
N ARG A 44 21.63 -8.73 4.06
CA ARG A 44 22.21 -9.27 5.31
C ARG A 44 22.08 -10.79 5.37
N LEU A 45 20.90 -11.33 5.10
CA LEU A 45 20.68 -12.77 5.08
C LEU A 45 21.58 -13.48 4.06
N LYS A 46 21.74 -12.90 2.87
CA LYS A 46 22.64 -13.40 1.84
C LYS A 46 24.11 -13.42 2.30
N VAL A 47 24.59 -12.33 2.92
CA VAL A 47 25.97 -12.24 3.45
C VAL A 47 26.22 -13.28 4.54
N HIS A 48 25.25 -13.49 5.43
CA HIS A 48 25.36 -14.46 6.52
C HIS A 48 25.04 -15.91 6.10
N LYS A 49 24.75 -16.17 4.81
CA LYS A 49 24.33 -17.49 4.30
C LYS A 49 23.14 -18.09 5.06
N LEU A 50 22.27 -17.21 5.57
CA LEU A 50 21.05 -17.60 6.27
C LEU A 50 19.95 -17.88 5.25
N PRO A 51 18.97 -18.74 5.59
CA PRO A 51 17.82 -18.97 4.73
C PRO A 51 17.10 -17.64 4.40
N PRO A 52 16.54 -17.51 3.19
CA PRO A 52 15.77 -16.33 2.83
C PRO A 52 14.64 -16.12 3.84
N ALA A 53 14.41 -14.85 4.22
CA ALA A 53 13.19 -14.51 4.95
C ALA A 53 12.00 -14.99 4.13
N GLU A 54 11.04 -15.66 4.79
CA GLU A 54 9.84 -16.20 4.15
C GLU A 54 9.22 -15.13 3.24
N SER A 55 8.81 -15.55 2.03
CA SER A 55 8.24 -14.63 1.05
C SER A 55 7.05 -13.93 1.68
N LEU A 56 7.11 -12.60 1.75
CA LEU A 56 6.02 -11.76 2.22
C LEU A 56 4.74 -12.20 1.51
N SER A 57 3.79 -12.77 2.24
CA SER A 57 2.48 -13.08 1.71
C SER A 57 1.87 -11.76 1.22
N SER A 58 1.57 -11.70 -0.08
CA SER A 58 1.05 -10.47 -0.66
C SER A 58 -0.34 -10.21 -0.11
N LYS A 59 -0.52 -9.06 0.55
CA LYS A 59 -1.85 -8.65 1.07
C LYS A 59 -2.80 -8.24 -0.05
N LEU A 60 -2.27 -7.96 -1.24
CA LEU A 60 -3.00 -7.48 -2.40
C LEU A 60 -2.66 -8.33 -3.62
N ILE A 61 -3.68 -8.70 -4.38
CA ILE A 61 -3.57 -9.44 -5.64
C ILE A 61 -4.28 -8.62 -6.71
N PHE A 62 -3.58 -8.30 -7.79
CA PHE A 62 -4.16 -7.71 -8.99
C PHE A 62 -4.56 -8.84 -9.94
N ALA A 63 -5.87 -9.00 -10.20
CA ALA A 63 -6.38 -9.99 -11.12
C ALA A 63 -6.77 -9.33 -12.45
N ILE A 64 -6.32 -9.91 -13.57
CA ILE A 64 -6.66 -9.46 -14.92
C ILE A 64 -7.24 -10.64 -15.68
N ARG A 65 -8.39 -10.44 -16.32
CA ARG A 65 -9.01 -11.45 -17.17
C ARG A 65 -8.47 -11.35 -18.59
N ILE A 66 -7.97 -12.48 -19.11
CA ILE A 66 -7.42 -12.58 -20.47
C ILE A 66 -8.43 -13.23 -21.44
N SER A 67 -9.24 -14.17 -20.96
CA SER A 67 -10.17 -14.94 -21.79
C SER A 67 -11.45 -14.16 -22.15
N SER A 68 -11.97 -14.43 -23.35
CA SER A 68 -13.23 -13.86 -23.87
C SER A 68 -14.45 -14.21 -23.01
N THR A 69 -15.56 -13.51 -23.26
CA THR A 69 -16.88 -13.69 -22.60
C THR A 69 -17.70 -14.85 -23.14
N THR A 70 -17.30 -15.39 -24.29
CA THR A 70 -17.91 -16.56 -24.92
C THR A 70 -17.42 -17.86 -24.28
N ASP A 71 -18.32 -18.83 -24.11
CA ASP A 71 -18.06 -20.20 -23.62
C ASP A 71 -17.52 -20.39 -22.20
N LEU A 72 -17.80 -19.45 -21.28
CA LEU A 72 -17.57 -19.68 -19.85
C LEU A 72 -18.64 -20.60 -19.23
N HIS A 73 -18.19 -21.68 -18.58
CA HIS A 73 -19.05 -22.54 -17.75
C HIS A 73 -19.79 -21.68 -16.69
N PRO A 74 -21.09 -21.94 -16.40
CA PRO A 74 -21.88 -21.09 -15.50
C PRO A 74 -21.25 -20.88 -14.11
N GLN A 75 -20.54 -21.87 -13.59
CA GLN A 75 -19.80 -21.75 -12.33
C GLN A 75 -18.67 -20.72 -12.41
N MET A 76 -17.92 -20.69 -13.52
CA MET A 76 -16.83 -19.73 -13.73
C MET A 76 -17.37 -18.31 -13.89
N ARG A 77 -18.52 -18.14 -14.57
CA ARG A 77 -19.19 -16.82 -14.67
C ARG A 77 -19.56 -16.27 -13.29
N LYS A 78 -20.08 -17.12 -12.39
CA LYS A 78 -20.40 -16.71 -11.01
C LYS A 78 -19.16 -16.32 -10.22
N ILE A 79 -18.06 -17.03 -10.40
CA ILE A 79 -16.79 -16.74 -9.73
C ILE A 79 -16.19 -15.43 -10.24
N LEU A 80 -16.21 -15.17 -11.55
CA LEU A 80 -15.67 -13.95 -12.17
C LEU A 80 -16.55 -12.71 -11.96
N GLY A 81 -17.87 -12.88 -11.79
CA GLY A 81 -18.78 -11.77 -11.49
C GLY A 81 -18.52 -11.12 -10.12
N ARG A 82 -18.04 -11.89 -9.14
CA ARG A 82 -17.74 -11.38 -7.78
C ARG A 82 -16.57 -10.37 -7.73
N PRO A 83 -15.40 -10.64 -8.32
CA PRO A 83 -14.30 -9.69 -8.41
C PRO A 83 -14.50 -8.65 -9.52
N GLN A 84 -15.69 -8.58 -10.14
CA GLN A 84 -16.00 -7.64 -11.23
C GLN A 84 -15.05 -7.78 -12.44
N LEU A 85 -14.60 -9.01 -12.72
CA LEU A 85 -13.76 -9.34 -13.89
C LEU A 85 -14.63 -9.74 -15.10
N THR A 86 -15.80 -9.09 -15.25
CA THR A 86 -16.82 -9.48 -16.25
C THR A 86 -16.55 -8.87 -17.61
#